data_AF-A0A520ILC6-F1
#
_entry.id   AF-A0A520ILC6-F1
#
_cell.length_a   1.000
_cell.length_b   1.000
_cell.length_c   1.000
_cell.angle_alpha   90.00
_cell.angle_beta   90.00
_cell.angle_gamma   90.00
#
_symmetry.space_group_name_H-M   'P 1'
#
loop_
_entity.id
_entity.type
_entity.pdbx_description
1 polymer ?
#
loop_
_entity_poly.entity_id
_entity_poly.type
_entity_poly.pdbx_seq_one_letter_code
_entity_poly.pdbx_strand_id
1 'polypeptide(L)'
;MATLMEDPVTLPISKQVVDRSTIQSHLLSDPHDPFNRTPLKIEDVIPNDVLREEIQTWKANLLAQKMAERNAAAASTAGSDAMDTS
;
A
#
# COMPACT_ATOMS: atom_id res chain seq x y z
N MET A 1 -0.13 -1.14 -14.20
CA MET A 1 -1.13 -1.24 -13.13
C MET A 1 -0.72 -0.29 -12.01
N ALA A 2 -1.65 0.41 -11.37
CA ALA A 2 -1.37 1.29 -10.24
C ALA A 2 -1.85 0.61 -8.95
N THR A 3 -1.00 -0.27 -8.39
CA THR A 3 -1.26 -0.98 -7.14
C THR A 3 -0.71 -0.18 -5.96
N LEU A 4 -1.29 -0.40 -4.77
CA LEU A 4 -0.79 0.19 -3.54
C LEU A 4 0.60 -0.39 -3.23
N MET A 5 1.55 0.48 -2.91
CA MET A 5 2.92 0.08 -2.60
C MET A 5 2.98 -0.67 -1.27
N GLU A 6 3.72 -1.78 -1.23
CA GLU A 6 3.88 -2.58 -0.01
C GLU A 6 5.26 -2.34 0.61
N ASP A 7 6.29 -2.26 -0.23
CA ASP A 7 7.65 -1.96 0.19
C ASP A 7 8.19 -0.76 -0.63
N PRO A 8 7.81 0.47 -0.22
CA PRO A 8 8.28 1.67 -0.89
C PRO A 8 9.79 1.84 -0.72
N VAL A 9 10.51 1.98 -1.84
CA VAL A 9 11.94 2.28 -1.89
C VAL A 9 12.18 3.59 -2.65
N THR A 10 13.20 4.33 -2.24
CA THR A 10 13.63 5.57 -2.87
C THR A 10 14.89 5.34 -3.68
N LEU A 11 14.85 5.78 -4.94
CA LEU A 11 15.99 5.75 -5.84
C LEU A 11 17.01 6.83 -5.45
N PRO A 12 18.32 6.53 -5.39
CA PRO A 12 19.31 7.46 -4.83
C PRO A 12 19.51 8.72 -5.67
N ILE A 13 19.44 8.60 -7.01
CA ILE A 13 19.75 9.71 -7.93
C ILE A 13 18.48 10.44 -8.35
N SER A 14 17.49 9.70 -8.88
CA SER A 14 16.22 10.30 -9.32
C SER A 14 15.33 10.74 -8.16
N LYS A 15 15.60 10.27 -6.93
CA LYS A 15 14.79 10.50 -5.71
C LYS A 15 13.33 10.07 -5.86
N GLN A 16 13.04 9.28 -6.89
CA GLN A 16 11.71 8.78 -7.14
C GLN A 16 11.41 7.62 -6.20
N VAL A 17 10.16 7.56 -5.74
CA VAL A 17 9.68 6.49 -4.88
C VAL A 17 8.98 5.44 -5.74
N VAL A 18 9.44 4.20 -5.65
CA VAL A 18 8.93 3.04 -6.40
C VAL A 18 8.86 1.81 -5.48
N ASP A 19 8.08 0.81 -5.82
CA ASP A 19 8.01 -0.42 -5.03
C ASP A 19 9.22 -1.32 -5.32
N ARG A 20 9.77 -1.99 -4.29
CA ARG A 20 10.94 -2.87 -4.45
C ARG A 20 10.74 -3.92 -5.54
N SER A 21 9.56 -4.54 -5.59
CA SER A 21 9.26 -5.60 -6.57
C SER A 21 9.26 -5.08 -8.01
N THR A 22 8.83 -3.83 -8.19
CA THR A 22 8.75 -3.16 -9.49
C THR A 22 10.14 -2.83 -10.00
N ILE A 23 10.99 -2.21 -9.17
CA ILE A 23 12.36 -1.87 -9.58
C ILE A 23 13.21 -3.13 -9.76
N GLN A 24 13.03 -4.16 -8.92
CA GLN A 24 13.73 -5.43 -9.08
C GLN A 24 13.41 -6.07 -10.43
N SER A 25 12.12 -6.13 -10.80
CA SER A 25 11.70 -6.67 -12.10
C SER A 25 12.27 -5.87 -13.28
N HIS A 26 12.34 -4.55 -13.13
CA HIS A 26 12.98 -3.69 -14.14
C HIS A 26 14.47 -3.98 -14.28
N LEU A 27 15.21 -4.02 -13.16
CA LEU A 27 16.65 -4.28 -13.14
C LEU A 27 17.05 -5.67 -13.63
N LEU A 28 16.13 -6.65 -13.57
CA LEU A 28 16.33 -7.96 -14.21
C LEU A 28 16.34 -7.89 -15.74
N SER A 29 15.66 -6.88 -16.32
CA SER A 29 15.59 -6.68 -17.77
C SER A 29 16.60 -5.64 -18.25
N ASP A 30 16.71 -4.52 -17.53
CA ASP A 30 17.56 -3.37 -17.86
C ASP A 30 18.21 -2.83 -16.58
N PRO A 31 19.54 -2.86 -16.43
CA PRO A 31 20.26 -2.43 -15.22
C PRO A 31 20.39 -0.90 -15.11
N HIS A 32 19.36 -0.16 -15.52
CA HIS A 32 19.31 1.30 -15.44
C HIS A 32 18.07 1.76 -14.67
N ASP A 33 18.15 2.96 -14.11
CA ASP A 33 17.00 3.63 -13.51
C ASP A 33 16.01 4.06 -14.62
N PRO A 34 14.71 3.74 -14.47
CA PRO A 34 13.69 3.99 -15.51
C PRO A 34 13.43 5.48 -15.79
N PHE A 35 13.85 6.39 -14.91
CA PHE A 35 13.56 7.84 -15.02
C PHE A 35 14.71 8.64 -15.62
N ASN A 36 15.95 8.32 -15.24
CA ASN A 36 17.14 9.10 -15.65
C ASN A 36 18.14 8.27 -16.48
N ARG A 37 17.89 6.97 -16.66
CA ARG A 37 18.75 6.00 -17.38
C ARG A 37 20.16 5.90 -16.82
N THR A 38 20.38 6.22 -15.55
CA THR A 38 21.67 5.99 -14.90
C THR A 38 21.80 4.51 -14.50
N PRO A 39 22.99 3.90 -14.62
CA PRO A 39 23.22 2.55 -14.11
C PRO A 39 22.86 2.49 -12.63
N LEU A 40 21.99 1.57 -12.27
CA LEU A 40 21.48 1.44 -10.90
C LEU A 40 21.49 -0.04 -10.51
N LYS A 41 21.88 -0.32 -9.28
CA LYS A 41 21.76 -1.66 -8.71
C LYS A 41 20.71 -1.69 -7.61
N ILE A 42 20.15 -2.87 -7.40
CA ILE A 42 19.15 -3.09 -6.35
C ILE A 42 19.72 -2.92 -4.94
N GLU A 43 21.04 -3.05 -4.79
CA GLU A 43 21.75 -2.82 -3.52
C GLU A 43 21.85 -1.33 -3.14
N ASP A 44 21.74 -0.43 -4.12
CA ASP A 44 21.86 1.02 -3.91
C ASP A 44 20.52 1.69 -3.58
N VAL A 45 19.40 0.94 -3.61
CA VAL A 45 18.07 1.49 -3.31
C VAL A 45 17.87 1.66 -1.81
N ILE A 46 17.30 2.80 -1.41
CA ILE A 46 17.12 3.14 0.00
C ILE A 46 15.68 2.80 0.40
N PRO A 47 15.45 1.93 1.41
CA PRO A 47 14.11 1.67 1.92
C PRO A 47 13.46 2.94 2.48
N ASN A 48 12.19 3.19 2.15
CA ASN A 48 11.43 4.32 2.68
C ASN A 48 10.45 3.85 3.77
N ASP A 49 11.00 3.59 4.96
CA ASP A 49 10.24 3.06 6.09
C ASP A 49 9.14 4.03 6.57
N VAL A 50 9.36 5.34 6.44
CA VAL A 50 8.38 6.37 6.83
C VAL A 50 7.12 6.26 5.98
N LEU A 51 7.27 6.22 4.64
CA LEU A 51 6.12 6.08 3.76
C LEU A 51 5.43 4.72 3.94
N ARG A 52 6.19 3.66 4.22
CA ARG A 52 5.63 2.36 4.54
C ARG A 52 4.72 2.45 5.76
N GLU A 53 5.15 3.11 6.82
CA GLU A 53 4.36 3.28 8.04
C GLU A 53 3.09 4.11 7.80
N GLU A 54 3.17 5.18 7.01
CA GLU A 54 2.00 5.98 6.62
C GLU A 54 0.97 5.15 5.87
N ILE A 55 1.40 4.33 4.90
CA ILE A 55 0.53 3.43 4.13
C ILE A 55 -0.12 2.40 5.05
N GLN A 56 0.64 1.81 5.99
CA GLN A 56 0.12 0.82 6.93
C GLN A 56 -0.90 1.44 7.89
N THR A 57 -0.62 2.63 8.40
CA THR A 57 -1.54 3.39 9.25
C THR A 57 -2.83 3.71 8.51
N TRP A 58 -2.72 4.15 7.25
CA TRP A 58 -3.88 4.39 6.41
C TRP A 58 -4.70 3.11 6.16
N LYS A 59 -4.05 1.98 5.84
CA LYS A 59 -4.70 0.68 5.68
C LYS A 59 -5.45 0.26 6.95
N ALA A 60 -4.81 0.39 8.11
CA ALA A 60 -5.41 0.04 9.41
C ALA A 60 -6.64 0.89 9.72
N ASN A 61 -6.56 2.20 9.49
CA ASN A 61 -7.68 3.12 9.69
C ASN A 61 -8.85 2.78 8.76
N LEU A 62 -8.57 2.50 7.48
CA LEU A 62 -9.60 2.14 6.50
C LEU A 62 -10.30 0.83 6.87
N LEU A 63 -9.54 -0.16 7.36
CA LEU A 63 -10.08 -1.44 7.81
C LEU A 63 -10.94 -1.27 9.06
N ALA A 64 -10.49 -0.47 10.03
CA ALA A 64 -11.24 -0.18 11.25
C ALA A 64 -12.57 0.52 10.94
N GLN A 65 -12.58 1.50 10.03
CA GLN A 65 -13.80 2.17 9.58
C GLN A 65 -14.78 1.18 8.93
N LYS A 66 -14.31 0.35 7.98
CA LYS A 66 -15.17 -0.67 7.36
C LYS A 66 -15.71 -1.70 8.35
N MET A 67 -14.91 -2.11 9.33
CA MET A 67 -15.38 -3.01 10.38
C MET A 67 -16.44 -2.35 11.27
N ALA A 68 -16.25 -1.08 11.64
CA ALA A 68 -17.22 -0.32 12.41
C ALA A 68 -18.54 -0.14 11.65
N GLU A 69 -18.48 0.21 10.36
CA GLU A 69 -19.65 0.29 9.48
C GLU A 69 -20.39 -1.05 9.39
N ARG A 70 -19.67 -2.14 9.16
CA ARG A 70 -20.28 -3.49 9.12
C ARG A 70 -20.91 -3.87 10.45
N ASN A 71 -20.26 -3.58 11.57
CA ASN A 71 -20.79 -3.88 12.89
C ASN A 71 -22.02 -3.03 13.21
N ALA A 72 -22.04 -1.75 12.81
CA ALA A 72 -23.19 -0.87 12.95
C ALA A 72 -24.36 -1.32 12.07
N ALA A 73 -24.09 -1.73 10.83
CA ALA A 73 -25.09 -2.31 9.93
C ALA A 73 -25.69 -3.58 10.52
N ALA A 74 -24.86 -4.51 11.01
CA ALA A 74 -25.33 -5.75 11.66
C ALA A 74 -26.18 -5.49 12.91
N ALA A 75 -25.82 -4.49 13.73
CA ALA A 75 -26.61 -4.10 14.91
C ALA A 75 -27.98 -3.52 14.54
N SER A 76 -28.07 -2.79 13.42
CA SER A 76 -29.34 -2.24 12.94
C SER A 76 -30.31 -3.30 12.41
N THR A 77 -29.80 -4.37 11.77
CA THR A 77 -30.62 -5.46 11.24
C THR A 77 -31.12 -6.40 12.35
N ALA A 78 -30.33 -6.61 13.40
CA ALA A 78 -30.74 -7.43 14.54
C ALA A 78 -31.87 -6.79 15.37
N GLY A 79 -32.02 -5.47 15.33
CA GLY A 79 -33.09 -4.74 16.02
C GLY A 79 -34.45 -4.76 15.30
N SER A 80 -34.48 -4.98 13.99
CA SER A 80 -35.72 -5.00 13.20
C SER A 80 -36.43 -6.35 13.24
N ASP A 81 -35.70 -7.47 13.27
CA ASP A 81 -36.29 -8.82 13.29
C ASP A 81 -36.93 -9.19 14.64
N ALA A 82 -36.59 -8.48 15.73
CA ALA A 82 -37.12 -8.76 17.06
C ALA A 82 -38.51 -8.16 17.33
N MET A 83 -39.05 -7.31 16.44
CA MET A 83 -40.30 -6.55 16.65
C MET A 83 -41.50 -7.04 15.84
N ASP A 84 -41.33 -7.99 14.91
CA ASP A 84 -42.39 -8.41 13.96
C ASP A 84 -43.02 -9.77 14.30
N THR A 85 -42.93 -10.21 15.56
CA THR A 85 -43.57 -11.44 16.07
C THR A 85 -44.53 -11.14 17.22
N SER A 86 -45.73 -10.63 16.91
CA SER A 86 -46.88 -10.54 17.85
C SER A 86 -48.20 -10.57 17.10
#